data_AF-A0A414ZLT8-F1
#
_entry.id   AF-A0A414ZLT8-F1
#
_cell.length_a   1.000
_cell.length_b   1.000
_cell.length_c   1.000
_cell.angle_alpha   90.00
_cell.angle_beta   90.00
_cell.angle_gamma   90.00
#
_symmetry.space_group_name_H-M   'P 1'
#
loop_
_entity.id
_entity.type
_entity.pdbx_description
1 polymer ?
#
loop_
_entity_poly.entity_id
_entity_poly.type
_entity_poly.pdbx_seq_one_letter_code
_entity_poly.pdbx_strand_id
1 'polypeptide(L)'
;MILDYSQYNKYYGEDGIVNFEYVNNTLDKLKEIKGICPFCKEKIENRIYYKQNNKITWCSAVEYETVVQCTRCGWWEHSYTFSSDDIDEGLRATSTELTQAILRSYDIASKNVPIEVLNRYIAQNPEKIYGINDKKMEELVASVFKDFMDCEIKLVGKSHDGGKDLILLNGENQTFVQVKRRTQANKVEGVSCIRDLIGASIIGDAKACVFVTTANHFSKPAQDAAKKVVEKNILDSFELIDYQRFVDMLSLQRESYPKEWEGLLRIKDNENII
;
A
#
# COMPACT_ATOMS: atom_id res chain seq x y z
N MET A 1 2.40 -12.53 9.81
CA MET A 1 3.54 -11.62 9.57
C MET A 1 3.25 -10.87 8.29
N ILE A 2 3.37 -9.54 8.33
CA ILE A 2 3.06 -8.63 7.22
C ILE A 2 4.35 -8.39 6.42
N LEU A 3 4.32 -8.54 5.10
CA LEU A 3 5.48 -8.45 4.22
C LEU A 3 5.53 -7.10 3.49
N ASP A 4 6.70 -6.47 3.46
CA ASP A 4 6.96 -5.15 2.89
C ASP A 4 8.19 -5.20 1.98
N TYR A 5 8.02 -4.76 0.74
CA TYR A 5 9.03 -4.77 -0.34
C TYR A 5 9.38 -3.35 -0.81
N SER A 6 9.18 -2.33 0.05
CA SER A 6 9.44 -0.92 -0.26
C SER A 6 10.93 -0.55 -0.29
N GLN A 7 11.80 -1.43 0.19
CA GLN A 7 13.24 -1.23 0.16
C GLN A 7 13.90 -2.17 -0.82
N TYR A 8 15.11 -1.85 -1.25
CA TYR A 8 15.82 -2.62 -2.25
C TYR A 8 17.34 -2.57 -2.07
N ASN A 9 18.00 -3.56 -2.64
CA ASN A 9 19.45 -3.56 -2.87
C ASN A 9 19.73 -3.35 -4.36
N LYS A 10 20.88 -2.75 -4.66
CA LYS A 10 21.40 -2.61 -6.02
C LYS A 10 22.61 -3.49 -6.22
N TYR A 11 22.68 -4.11 -7.39
CA TYR A 11 23.79 -4.94 -7.82
C TYR A 11 24.22 -4.49 -9.23
N TYR A 12 25.51 -4.58 -9.51
CA TYR A 12 26.09 -4.26 -10.81
C TYR A 12 26.93 -5.44 -11.28
N GLY A 13 26.87 -5.73 -12.57
CA GLY A 13 27.67 -6.76 -13.20
C GLY A 13 27.98 -6.35 -14.63
N GLU A 14 29.22 -6.60 -15.04
CA GLU A 14 29.73 -6.30 -16.37
C GLU A 14 30.59 -7.45 -16.90
N ASP A 15 30.67 -7.55 -18.22
CA ASP A 15 31.53 -8.48 -18.94
C ASP A 15 31.88 -7.91 -20.32
N GLY A 16 33.12 -8.14 -20.77
CA GLY A 16 33.62 -7.70 -22.07
C GLY A 16 34.83 -6.76 -22.02
N ILE A 17 34.88 -5.83 -22.97
CA ILE A 17 35.97 -4.86 -23.17
C ILE A 17 35.42 -3.46 -22.97
N VAL A 18 36.07 -2.68 -22.11
CA VAL A 18 35.76 -1.27 -21.84
C VAL A 18 37.08 -0.50 -21.86
N ASN A 19 37.14 0.62 -22.59
CA ASN A 19 38.37 1.40 -22.76
C ASN A 19 39.56 0.55 -23.24
N PHE A 20 39.31 -0.38 -24.17
CA PHE A 20 40.30 -1.31 -24.71
C PHE A 20 40.88 -2.32 -23.69
N GLU A 21 40.31 -2.42 -22.49
CA GLU A 21 40.74 -3.37 -21.46
C GLU A 21 39.63 -4.38 -21.13
N TYR A 22 40.01 -5.62 -20.85
CA TYR A 22 39.07 -6.64 -20.38
C TYR A 22 38.63 -6.35 -18.94
N VAL A 23 37.32 -6.27 -18.73
CA VAL A 23 36.74 -6.16 -17.39
C VAL A 23 36.51 -7.55 -16.79
N ASN A 24 36.56 -7.65 -15.46
CA ASN A 24 36.27 -8.90 -14.77
C ASN A 24 34.79 -9.26 -14.94
N ASN A 25 34.50 -10.46 -15.46
CA ASN A 25 33.13 -10.95 -15.58
C ASN A 25 32.47 -11.08 -14.21
N THR A 26 31.61 -10.12 -13.91
CA THR A 26 30.74 -10.08 -12.73
C THR A 26 29.27 -10.27 -13.12
N LEU A 27 28.97 -10.23 -14.42
CA LEU A 27 27.64 -10.38 -14.98
C LEU A 27 27.04 -11.78 -14.73
N ASP A 28 27.85 -12.84 -14.75
CA ASP A 28 27.34 -14.21 -14.56
C ASP A 28 26.71 -14.42 -13.17
N LYS A 29 27.26 -13.79 -12.14
CA LYS A 29 26.66 -13.82 -10.78
C LYS A 29 25.26 -13.19 -10.75
N LEU A 30 25.02 -12.16 -11.56
CA LEU A 30 23.69 -11.57 -11.66
C LEU A 30 22.70 -12.50 -12.35
N LYS A 31 23.14 -13.24 -13.38
CA LYS A 31 22.28 -14.18 -14.12
C LYS A 31 21.75 -15.30 -13.22
N GLU A 32 22.51 -15.69 -12.18
CA GLU A 32 22.10 -16.71 -11.21
C GLU A 32 20.94 -16.26 -10.30
N ILE A 33 20.85 -14.97 -10.00
CA ILE A 33 19.83 -14.42 -9.08
C ILE A 33 18.69 -13.69 -9.79
N LYS A 34 18.89 -13.29 -11.04
CA LYS A 34 17.94 -12.48 -11.82
C LYS A 34 16.63 -13.23 -12.06
N GLY A 35 15.53 -12.55 -11.80
CA GLY A 35 14.18 -13.06 -12.06
C GLY A 35 13.76 -14.23 -11.16
N ILE A 36 14.46 -14.48 -10.06
CA ILE A 36 14.08 -15.52 -9.09
C ILE A 36 13.65 -14.83 -7.80
N CYS A 37 12.39 -15.03 -7.40
CA CYS A 37 11.91 -14.51 -6.12
C CYS A 37 12.66 -15.19 -4.96
N PRO A 38 13.41 -14.47 -4.13
CA PRO A 38 14.20 -15.09 -3.07
C PRO A 38 13.34 -15.64 -1.92
N PHE A 39 12.04 -15.31 -1.89
CA PHE A 39 11.08 -15.73 -0.86
C PHE A 39 10.23 -16.92 -1.31
N CYS A 40 9.57 -16.82 -2.46
CA CYS A 40 8.76 -17.91 -3.02
C CYS A 40 9.61 -18.99 -3.69
N LYS A 41 10.90 -18.72 -3.97
CA LYS A 41 11.82 -19.60 -4.70
C LYS A 41 11.33 -19.99 -6.10
N GLU A 42 10.51 -19.13 -6.68
CA GLU A 42 9.95 -19.30 -8.01
C GLU A 42 10.63 -18.35 -9.00
N LYS A 43 10.89 -18.86 -10.19
CA LYS A 43 11.31 -18.04 -11.32
C LYS A 43 10.10 -17.25 -11.83
N ILE A 44 10.23 -15.93 -11.91
CA ILE A 44 9.17 -15.04 -12.34
C ILE A 44 9.23 -14.91 -13.85
N GLU A 45 8.29 -15.56 -14.53
CA GLU A 45 8.22 -15.53 -16.00
C GLU A 45 7.48 -14.29 -16.51
N ASN A 46 6.58 -13.73 -15.70
CA ASN A 46 5.80 -12.57 -16.08
C ASN A 46 6.57 -11.25 -15.90
N ARG A 47 6.82 -10.55 -17.02
CA ARG A 47 7.36 -9.20 -17.03
C ARG A 47 6.20 -8.21 -17.03
N ILE A 48 6.13 -7.38 -16.00
CA ILE A 48 5.13 -6.32 -15.88
C ILE A 48 5.55 -5.03 -16.61
N TYR A 49 6.84 -4.91 -16.96
CA TYR A 49 7.39 -3.81 -17.74
C TYR A 49 8.56 -4.30 -18.61
N TYR A 50 8.65 -3.76 -19.82
CA TYR A 50 9.79 -3.93 -20.71
C TYR A 50 9.92 -2.70 -21.60
N LYS A 51 11.15 -2.20 -21.75
CA LYS A 51 11.47 -1.14 -22.70
C LYS A 51 12.87 -1.32 -23.25
N GLN A 52 13.06 -0.92 -24.50
CA GLN A 52 14.35 -0.99 -25.19
C GLN A 52 14.58 0.29 -26.00
N ASN A 53 15.82 0.75 -26.05
CA ASN A 53 16.27 1.85 -26.88
C ASN A 53 17.50 1.42 -27.68
N ASN A 54 17.39 1.55 -29.01
CA ASN A 54 18.46 1.25 -29.98
C ASN A 54 19.00 2.51 -30.66
N LYS A 55 18.51 3.70 -30.28
CA LYS A 55 18.88 4.99 -30.88
C LYS A 55 19.98 5.66 -30.06
N ILE A 56 21.06 4.93 -29.82
CA ILE A 56 22.23 5.44 -29.12
C ILE A 56 23.16 6.06 -30.19
N THR A 57 23.46 7.35 -30.05
CA THR A 57 24.10 8.13 -31.11
C THR A 57 25.62 8.13 -31.06
N TRP A 58 26.21 7.72 -29.94
CA TRP A 58 27.65 7.81 -29.70
C TRP A 58 28.39 6.47 -29.84
N CYS A 59 27.67 5.35 -29.96
CA CYS A 59 28.25 4.03 -30.24
C CYS A 59 27.18 3.06 -30.78
N SER A 60 27.64 1.93 -31.34
CA SER A 60 26.79 0.78 -31.64
C SER A 60 26.37 0.08 -30.33
N ALA A 61 25.19 0.45 -29.81
CA ALA A 61 24.69 -0.10 -28.56
C ALA A 61 23.16 -0.22 -28.51
N VAL A 62 22.72 -1.09 -27.60
CA VAL A 62 21.33 -1.26 -27.18
C VAL A 62 21.27 -1.17 -25.67
N GLU A 63 20.26 -0.46 -25.18
CA GLU A 63 19.86 -0.51 -23.78
C GLU A 63 18.44 -1.06 -23.68
N TYR A 64 18.17 -1.84 -22.64
CA TYR A 64 16.82 -2.27 -22.31
C TYR A 64 16.65 -2.37 -20.81
N GLU A 65 15.42 -2.20 -20.34
CA GLU A 65 15.08 -2.39 -18.95
C GLU A 65 13.79 -3.21 -18.79
N THR A 66 13.72 -3.96 -17.71
CA THR A 66 12.61 -4.87 -17.41
C THR A 66 12.22 -4.79 -15.95
N VAL A 67 10.93 -4.99 -15.68
CA VAL A 67 10.44 -5.23 -14.32
C VAL A 67 9.69 -6.54 -14.27
N VAL A 68 10.03 -7.37 -13.29
CA VAL A 68 9.29 -8.58 -12.93
C VAL A 68 8.70 -8.42 -11.53
N GLN A 69 7.54 -9.04 -11.30
CA GLN A 69 6.87 -9.01 -10.01
C GLN A 69 6.25 -10.36 -9.69
N CYS A 70 6.54 -10.86 -8.49
CA CYS A 70 6.00 -12.11 -7.99
C CYS A 70 4.52 -11.94 -7.66
N THR A 71 3.65 -12.66 -8.36
CA THR A 71 2.19 -12.65 -8.13
C THR A 71 1.79 -13.25 -6.78
N ARG A 72 2.66 -14.06 -6.16
CA ARG A 72 2.38 -14.67 -4.85
C ARG A 72 2.62 -13.72 -3.68
N CYS A 73 3.79 -13.07 -3.64
CA CYS A 73 4.18 -12.24 -2.48
C CYS A 73 4.32 -10.75 -2.80
N GLY A 74 4.41 -10.36 -4.08
CA GLY A 74 4.61 -8.96 -4.48
C GLY A 74 6.07 -8.50 -4.52
N TRP A 75 7.05 -9.39 -4.28
CA TRP A 75 8.46 -9.11 -4.52
C TRP A 75 8.68 -8.66 -5.97
N TRP A 76 9.51 -7.66 -6.18
CA TRP A 76 9.80 -7.11 -7.51
C TRP A 76 11.30 -6.99 -7.75
N GLU A 77 11.66 -6.97 -9.03
CA GLU A 77 13.01 -6.70 -9.50
C GLU A 77 12.95 -5.82 -10.74
N HIS A 78 13.76 -4.76 -10.73
CA HIS A 78 14.08 -3.94 -11.90
C HIS A 78 15.47 -4.32 -12.40
N SER A 79 15.60 -4.50 -13.72
CA SER A 79 16.88 -4.73 -14.38
C SER A 79 17.04 -3.72 -15.49
N TYR A 80 18.16 -3.02 -15.53
CA TYR A 80 18.61 -2.22 -16.65
C TYR A 80 19.86 -2.88 -17.24
N THR A 81 19.90 -3.06 -18.55
CA THR A 81 21.04 -3.65 -19.26
C THR A 81 21.45 -2.74 -20.40
N PHE A 82 22.74 -2.46 -20.50
CA PHE A 82 23.38 -1.80 -21.64
C PHE A 82 24.32 -2.79 -22.30
N SER A 83 24.30 -2.87 -23.62
CA SER A 83 25.15 -3.77 -24.40
C SER A 83 25.65 -3.06 -25.65
N SER A 84 26.95 -3.14 -25.90
CA SER A 84 27.60 -2.53 -27.06
C SER A 84 28.55 -3.53 -27.72
N ASP A 85 28.67 -3.41 -29.04
CA ASP A 85 29.59 -4.20 -29.87
C ASP A 85 30.57 -3.29 -30.64
N ASP A 86 30.81 -2.08 -30.12
CA ASP A 86 31.62 -1.04 -30.74
C ASP A 86 33.11 -1.16 -30.37
N ILE A 87 33.74 -2.22 -30.87
CA ILE A 87 35.13 -2.55 -30.52
C ILE A 87 36.13 -1.50 -31.02
N ASP A 88 35.82 -0.78 -32.10
CA ASP A 88 36.67 0.26 -32.67
C ASP A 88 36.80 1.46 -31.71
N GLU A 89 35.74 1.76 -30.97
CA GLU A 89 35.72 2.74 -29.87
C GLU A 89 36.17 2.14 -28.52
N GLY A 90 36.69 0.89 -28.53
CA GLY A 90 37.17 0.20 -27.33
C GLY A 90 36.05 -0.25 -26.39
N LEU A 91 34.81 -0.38 -26.89
CA LEU A 91 33.63 -0.73 -26.11
C LEU A 91 32.90 -1.94 -26.72
N ARG A 92 33.22 -3.13 -26.22
CA ARG A 92 32.51 -4.38 -26.52
C ARG A 92 32.13 -5.07 -25.24
N ALA A 93 31.10 -4.56 -24.58
CA ALA A 93 30.73 -5.00 -23.23
C ALA A 93 29.22 -5.03 -23.03
N THR A 94 28.80 -5.85 -22.08
CA THR A 94 27.45 -5.84 -21.53
C THR A 94 27.52 -5.55 -20.05
N SER A 95 26.80 -4.53 -19.61
CA SER A 95 26.61 -4.21 -18.19
C SER A 95 25.14 -4.37 -17.81
N THR A 96 24.89 -4.78 -16.58
CA THR A 96 23.55 -4.89 -16.02
C THR A 96 23.53 -4.34 -14.61
N GLU A 97 22.59 -3.44 -14.36
CA GLU A 97 22.20 -2.99 -13.04
C GLU A 97 20.91 -3.70 -12.64
N LEU A 98 20.96 -4.40 -11.51
CA LEU A 98 19.86 -5.15 -10.94
C LEU A 98 19.44 -4.51 -9.63
N THR A 99 18.18 -4.11 -9.50
CA THR A 99 17.62 -3.61 -8.26
C THR A 99 16.53 -4.56 -7.78
N GLN A 100 16.74 -5.20 -6.64
CA GLN A 100 15.84 -6.21 -6.09
C GLN A 100 15.23 -5.74 -4.78
N ALA A 101 13.93 -5.92 -4.62
CA ALA A 101 13.26 -5.63 -3.36
C ALA A 101 13.80 -6.51 -2.23
N ILE A 102 13.96 -5.94 -1.04
CA ILE A 102 14.27 -6.67 0.20
C ILE A 102 13.01 -6.78 1.05
N LEU A 103 12.89 -7.87 1.79
CA LEU A 103 11.75 -8.10 2.67
C LEU A 103 11.98 -7.45 4.02
N ARG A 104 11.11 -6.50 4.37
CA ARG A 104 10.80 -6.17 5.75
C ARG A 104 9.60 -6.97 6.21
N SER A 105 9.63 -7.38 7.46
CA SER A 105 8.51 -8.12 8.05
C SER A 105 8.07 -7.49 9.35
N TYR A 106 6.76 -7.43 9.55
CA TYR A 106 6.16 -6.85 10.75
C TYR A 106 5.23 -7.87 11.43
N ASP A 107 5.22 -7.85 12.75
CA ASP A 107 4.15 -8.47 13.53
C ASP A 107 2.84 -7.70 13.30
N ILE A 108 1.71 -8.41 13.34
CA ILE A 108 0.40 -7.81 13.08
C ILE A 108 0.00 -6.75 14.12
N ALA A 109 0.42 -6.92 15.37
CA ALA A 109 0.14 -5.97 16.44
C ALA A 109 1.13 -4.78 16.44
N SER A 110 2.07 -4.73 15.49
CA SER A 110 3.07 -3.66 15.42
C SER A 110 2.44 -2.33 15.02
N LYS A 111 2.75 -1.28 15.80
CA LYS A 111 2.39 0.10 15.49
C LYS A 111 3.22 0.72 14.35
N ASN A 112 4.27 0.04 13.90
CA ASN A 112 5.20 0.57 12.90
C ASN A 112 4.91 0.10 11.47
N VAL A 113 3.86 -0.72 11.27
CA VAL A 113 3.52 -1.23 9.93
C VAL A 113 3.05 -0.07 9.05
N PRO A 114 3.66 0.19 7.88
CA PRO A 114 3.16 1.21 6.95
C PRO A 114 1.71 0.94 6.52
N ILE A 115 0.91 1.99 6.35
CA ILE A 115 -0.55 1.84 6.20
C ILE A 115 -0.93 1.19 4.87
N GLU A 116 -0.19 1.48 3.80
CA GLU A 116 -0.35 0.89 2.47
C GLU A 116 -0.11 -0.62 2.51
N VAL A 117 0.90 -1.05 3.29
CA VAL A 117 1.23 -2.46 3.48
C VAL A 117 0.16 -3.16 4.33
N LEU A 118 -0.33 -2.50 5.39
CA LEU A 118 -1.39 -3.03 6.24
C LEU A 118 -2.70 -3.20 5.48
N ASN A 119 -3.12 -2.20 4.68
CA ASN A 119 -4.31 -2.27 3.82
C ASN A 119 -4.27 -3.52 2.96
N ARG A 120 -3.18 -3.70 2.19
CA ARG A 120 -3.02 -4.87 1.30
C ARG A 120 -3.10 -6.19 2.08
N TYR A 121 -2.43 -6.26 3.23
CA TYR A 121 -2.41 -7.47 4.03
C TYR A 121 -3.79 -7.85 4.57
N ILE A 122 -4.54 -6.88 5.08
CA ILE A 122 -5.89 -7.12 5.63
C ILE A 122 -6.89 -7.38 4.51
N ALA A 123 -6.78 -6.70 3.37
CA ALA A 123 -7.63 -6.99 2.21
C ALA A 123 -7.50 -8.47 1.76
N GLN A 124 -6.29 -9.02 1.81
CA GLN A 124 -6.01 -10.42 1.46
C GLN A 124 -6.30 -11.41 2.60
N ASN A 125 -6.34 -10.95 3.85
CA ASN A 125 -6.50 -11.77 5.06
C ASN A 125 -7.43 -11.06 6.05
N PRO A 126 -8.71 -10.85 5.72
CA PRO A 126 -9.61 -9.99 6.50
C PRO A 126 -9.83 -10.50 7.93
N GLU A 127 -9.73 -11.80 8.16
CA GLU A 127 -9.84 -12.42 9.47
C GLU A 127 -8.70 -12.03 10.43
N LYS A 128 -7.63 -11.42 9.91
CA LYS A 128 -6.49 -10.95 10.71
C LYS A 128 -6.74 -9.60 11.36
N ILE A 129 -7.80 -8.87 10.99
CA ILE A 129 -8.10 -7.54 11.52
C ILE A 129 -8.22 -7.50 13.05
N TYR A 130 -8.61 -8.60 13.69
CA TYR A 130 -8.70 -8.70 15.15
C TYR A 130 -7.35 -8.62 15.86
N GLY A 131 -6.23 -8.83 15.16
CA GLY A 131 -4.89 -8.82 15.71
C GLY A 131 -4.14 -7.48 15.60
N ILE A 132 -4.69 -6.51 14.87
CA ILE A 132 -3.99 -5.24 14.61
C ILE A 132 -3.96 -4.34 15.85
N ASN A 133 -2.99 -3.43 15.90
CA ASN A 133 -2.95 -2.38 16.90
C ASN A 133 -4.17 -1.45 16.79
N ASP A 134 -4.70 -0.95 17.92
CA ASP A 134 -5.87 -0.06 17.92
C ASP A 134 -5.64 1.20 17.07
N LYS A 135 -4.47 1.85 17.18
CA LYS A 135 -4.13 3.02 16.36
C LYS A 135 -4.02 2.69 14.88
N LYS A 136 -3.52 1.49 14.57
CA LYS A 136 -3.45 1.02 13.18
C LYS A 136 -4.83 0.71 12.61
N MET A 137 -5.80 0.30 13.44
CA MET A 137 -7.19 0.21 13.01
C MET A 137 -7.76 1.59 12.66
N GLU A 138 -7.49 2.62 13.47
CA GLU A 138 -7.91 3.99 13.18
C GLU A 138 -7.31 4.50 11.87
N GLU A 139 -6.00 4.31 11.67
CA GLU A 139 -5.31 4.64 10.42
C GLU A 139 -5.87 3.85 9.22
N LEU A 140 -6.24 2.59 9.41
CA LEU A 140 -6.82 1.75 8.36
C LEU A 140 -8.19 2.28 7.93
N VAL A 141 -9.06 2.61 8.89
CA VAL A 141 -10.35 3.24 8.60
C VAL A 141 -10.16 4.57 7.88
N ALA A 142 -9.22 5.41 8.34
CA ALA A 142 -8.92 6.67 7.70
C ALA A 142 -8.45 6.47 6.24
N SER A 143 -7.58 5.48 6.00
CA SER A 143 -7.11 5.15 4.66
C SER A 143 -8.23 4.68 3.75
N VAL A 144 -9.15 3.86 4.24
CA VAL A 144 -10.33 3.45 3.48
C VAL A 144 -11.20 4.66 3.18
N PHE A 145 -11.52 5.49 4.16
CA PHE A 145 -12.40 6.64 3.94
C PHE A 145 -11.84 7.65 2.94
N LYS A 146 -10.51 7.83 2.85
CA LYS A 146 -9.88 8.68 1.84
C LYS A 146 -10.23 8.27 0.40
N ASP A 147 -10.43 6.99 0.14
CA ASP A 147 -10.76 6.50 -1.20
C ASP A 147 -12.26 6.64 -1.54
N PHE A 148 -13.12 6.72 -0.52
CA PHE A 148 -14.58 6.77 -0.68
C PHE A 148 -15.18 8.15 -0.48
N MET A 149 -14.47 9.07 0.19
CA MET A 149 -14.98 10.36 0.59
C MET A 149 -14.05 11.49 0.15
N ASP A 150 -14.60 12.44 -0.59
CA ASP A 150 -13.89 13.66 -1.01
C ASP A 150 -13.94 14.71 0.12
N CYS A 151 -13.18 14.48 1.19
CA CYS A 151 -13.16 15.34 2.36
C CYS A 151 -11.80 15.31 3.09
N GLU A 152 -11.52 16.32 3.91
CA GLU A 152 -10.31 16.32 4.74
C GLU A 152 -10.52 15.39 5.95
N ILE A 153 -9.60 14.44 6.16
CA ILE A 153 -9.67 13.48 7.26
C ILE A 153 -8.59 13.80 8.30
N LYS A 154 -9.00 14.06 9.54
CA LYS A 154 -8.11 14.30 10.69
C LYS A 154 -8.19 13.14 11.67
N LEU A 155 -7.06 12.47 11.92
CA LEU A 155 -6.93 11.54 13.04
C LEU A 155 -6.77 12.37 14.32
N VAL A 156 -7.71 12.20 15.25
CA VAL A 156 -7.70 12.92 16.53
C VAL A 156 -7.39 12.00 17.69
N GLY A 157 -7.69 10.70 17.60
CA GLY A 157 -7.55 9.66 18.64
C GLY A 157 -6.37 9.78 19.61
N LYS A 158 -6.55 10.59 20.66
CA LYS A 158 -5.75 10.62 21.88
C LYS A 158 -6.64 10.29 23.08
N SER A 159 -5.99 9.92 24.18
CA SER A 159 -6.69 9.69 25.44
C SER A 159 -7.44 10.96 25.87
N HIS A 160 -8.74 10.82 26.18
CA HIS A 160 -9.68 11.87 26.63
C HIS A 160 -10.39 12.69 25.54
N ASP A 161 -10.38 12.26 24.29
CA ASP A 161 -10.93 13.04 23.16
C ASP A 161 -12.45 12.93 22.98
N GLY A 162 -13.15 12.47 24.01
CA GLY A 162 -14.61 12.45 24.05
C GLY A 162 -15.29 11.35 23.25
N GLY A 163 -14.57 10.32 22.80
CA GLY A 163 -15.17 9.19 22.08
C GLY A 163 -15.31 9.43 20.57
N LYS A 164 -14.27 9.99 19.96
CA LYS A 164 -14.08 10.04 18.50
C LYS A 164 -12.60 9.80 18.18
N ASP A 165 -12.34 9.13 17.07
CA ASP A 165 -10.98 8.81 16.62
C ASP A 165 -10.62 9.57 15.35
N LEU A 166 -11.61 9.87 14.49
CA LEU A 166 -11.46 10.65 13.26
C LEU A 166 -12.47 11.79 13.22
N ILE A 167 -12.10 12.87 12.54
CA ILE A 167 -13.00 13.94 12.10
C ILE A 167 -12.90 14.07 10.59
N LEU A 168 -14.03 13.98 9.91
CA LEU A 168 -14.14 14.26 8.48
C LEU A 168 -14.68 15.68 8.31
N LEU A 169 -13.99 16.50 7.52
CA LEU A 169 -14.35 17.90 7.30
C LEU A 169 -14.77 18.10 5.85
N ASN A 170 -16.00 18.55 5.66
CA ASN A 170 -16.57 18.91 4.36
C ASN A 170 -17.10 20.35 4.42
N GLY A 171 -16.25 21.30 4.03
CA GLY A 171 -16.51 22.72 4.25
C GLY A 171 -16.61 23.05 5.74
N GLU A 172 -17.74 23.65 6.15
CA GLU A 172 -18.03 23.97 7.56
C GLU A 172 -18.61 22.78 8.34
N ASN A 173 -19.01 21.71 7.65
CA ASN A 173 -19.61 20.55 8.29
C ASN A 173 -18.53 19.56 8.73
N GLN A 174 -18.71 19.04 9.94
CA GLN A 174 -17.85 17.99 10.49
C GLN A 174 -18.66 16.73 10.79
N THR A 175 -18.05 15.59 10.48
CA THR A 175 -18.55 14.25 10.81
C THR A 175 -17.60 13.60 11.79
N PHE A 176 -18.11 13.15 12.94
CA PHE A 176 -17.29 12.41 13.91
C PHE A 176 -17.33 10.92 13.62
N VAL A 177 -16.15 10.31 13.63
CA VAL A 177 -15.99 8.86 13.45
C VAL A 177 -15.42 8.26 14.72
N GLN A 178 -16.08 7.23 15.25
CA GLN A 178 -15.49 6.33 16.25
C GLN A 178 -15.17 5.00 15.59
N VAL A 179 -13.98 4.51 15.88
CA VAL A 179 -13.45 3.22 15.47
C VAL A 179 -13.34 2.32 16.71
N LYS A 180 -13.89 1.10 16.62
CA LYS A 180 -13.81 0.12 17.70
C LYS A 180 -13.29 -1.21 17.19
N ARG A 181 -12.03 -1.50 17.50
CA ARG A 181 -11.50 -2.85 17.28
C ARG A 181 -11.94 -3.77 18.42
N ARG A 182 -12.68 -4.82 18.07
CA ARG A 182 -12.87 -6.02 18.90
C ARG A 182 -11.76 -7.02 18.61
N THR A 183 -11.41 -7.84 19.61
CA THR A 183 -10.38 -8.88 19.50
C THR A 183 -10.96 -10.25 19.14
N GLN A 184 -12.28 -10.38 19.06
CA GLN A 184 -13.00 -11.63 18.81
C GLN A 184 -14.10 -11.40 17.79
N ALA A 185 -14.21 -12.32 16.82
CA ALA A 185 -15.13 -12.21 15.69
C ALA A 185 -16.61 -12.27 16.06
N ASN A 186 -16.98 -12.94 17.14
CA ASN A 186 -18.39 -13.15 17.54
C ASN A 186 -18.95 -12.03 18.44
N LYS A 187 -18.24 -10.92 18.62
CA LYS A 187 -18.72 -9.81 19.45
C LYS A 187 -19.86 -9.07 18.75
N VAL A 188 -20.82 -8.66 19.56
CA VAL A 188 -21.91 -7.75 19.17
C VAL A 188 -21.59 -6.36 19.69
N GLU A 189 -21.75 -5.34 18.85
CA GLU A 189 -21.52 -3.95 19.25
C GLU A 189 -22.72 -3.39 20.01
N GLY A 190 -22.44 -2.89 21.22
CA GLY A 190 -23.47 -2.47 22.17
C GLY A 190 -23.87 -1.01 22.01
N VAL A 191 -25.02 -0.64 22.57
CA VAL A 191 -25.57 0.73 22.46
C VAL A 191 -24.76 1.79 23.22
N SER A 192 -23.95 1.40 24.23
CA SER A 192 -23.21 2.36 25.07
C SER A 192 -22.30 3.25 24.23
N CYS A 193 -21.42 2.65 23.42
CA CYS A 193 -20.47 3.42 22.61
C CYS A 193 -21.17 4.29 21.54
N ILE A 194 -22.34 3.86 21.06
CA ILE A 194 -23.16 4.68 20.14
C ILE A 194 -23.66 5.93 20.86
N ARG A 195 -24.17 5.78 22.08
CA ARG A 195 -24.63 6.92 22.90
C ARG A 195 -23.49 7.85 23.27
N ASP A 196 -22.31 7.31 23.54
CA ASP A 196 -21.11 8.11 23.83
C ASP A 196 -20.76 8.98 22.61
N LEU A 197 -20.73 8.41 21.40
CA LEU A 197 -20.47 9.16 20.16
C LEU A 197 -21.57 10.20 19.87
N ILE A 198 -22.85 9.89 20.13
CA ILE A 198 -23.95 10.86 20.03
C ILE A 198 -23.72 12.03 20.99
N GLY A 199 -23.32 11.77 22.24
CA GLY A 199 -23.01 12.82 23.19
C GLY A 199 -21.84 13.69 22.71
N ALA A 200 -20.80 13.05 22.19
CA ALA A 200 -19.63 13.72 21.65
C ALA A 200 -19.98 14.63 20.46
N SER A 201 -20.83 14.17 19.55
CA SER A 201 -21.22 14.94 18.36
C SER A 201 -22.04 16.17 18.70
N ILE A 202 -22.96 16.06 19.67
CA ILE A 202 -23.75 17.21 20.15
C ILE A 202 -22.83 18.25 20.82
N ILE A 203 -21.93 17.80 21.70
CA ILE A 203 -20.99 18.69 22.41
C ILE A 203 -20.02 19.36 21.42
N GLY A 204 -19.60 18.65 20.39
CA GLY A 204 -18.64 19.12 19.40
C GLY A 204 -19.24 19.76 18.16
N ASP A 205 -20.56 19.99 18.10
CA ASP A 205 -21.31 20.50 16.94
C ASP A 205 -20.98 19.78 15.61
N ALA A 206 -20.97 18.44 15.65
CA ALA A 206 -20.90 17.62 14.45
C ALA A 206 -22.29 17.41 13.85
N LYS A 207 -22.38 17.47 12.53
CA LYS A 207 -23.64 17.29 11.80
C LYS A 207 -23.94 15.82 11.52
N ALA A 208 -22.93 14.98 11.49
CA ALA A 208 -23.08 13.55 11.22
C ALA A 208 -22.15 12.70 12.08
N CYS A 209 -22.46 11.41 12.16
CA CYS A 209 -21.63 10.41 12.82
C CYS A 209 -21.41 9.18 11.95
N VAL A 210 -20.25 8.56 12.11
CA VAL A 210 -19.96 7.22 11.59
C VAL A 210 -19.39 6.37 12.72
N PHE A 211 -19.89 5.16 12.89
CA PHE A 211 -19.32 4.20 13.84
C PHE A 211 -18.82 2.97 13.09
N VAL A 212 -17.52 2.73 13.18
CA VAL A 212 -16.84 1.59 12.56
C VAL A 212 -16.43 0.60 13.64
N THR A 213 -16.73 -0.68 13.45
CA THR A 213 -16.35 -1.73 14.41
C THR A 213 -15.93 -3.00 13.70
N THR A 214 -15.02 -3.76 14.31
CA THR A 214 -14.74 -5.15 13.89
C THR A 214 -15.68 -6.17 14.53
N ALA A 215 -16.69 -5.73 15.28
CA ALA A 215 -17.77 -6.61 15.74
C ALA A 215 -18.54 -7.20 14.54
N ASN A 216 -19.15 -8.37 14.75
CA ASN A 216 -19.91 -9.06 13.72
C ASN A 216 -21.12 -8.25 13.24
N HIS A 217 -21.83 -7.62 14.19
CA HIS A 217 -22.98 -6.77 13.91
C HIS A 217 -23.26 -5.84 15.09
N PHE A 218 -24.08 -4.81 14.84
CA PHE A 218 -24.63 -3.95 15.89
C PHE A 218 -25.88 -4.56 16.52
N SER A 219 -25.99 -4.44 17.84
CA SER A 219 -27.22 -4.82 18.55
C SER A 219 -28.42 -3.98 18.10
N LYS A 220 -29.64 -4.53 18.21
CA LYS A 220 -30.87 -3.81 17.87
C LYS A 220 -31.00 -2.44 18.59
N PRO A 221 -30.70 -2.33 19.90
CA PRO A 221 -30.72 -1.02 20.57
C PRO A 221 -29.67 -0.01 20.05
N ALA A 222 -28.51 -0.49 19.56
CA ALA A 222 -27.51 0.37 18.93
C ALA A 222 -28.04 0.95 17.60
N GLN A 223 -28.64 0.09 16.77
CA GLN A 223 -29.26 0.51 15.51
C GLN A 223 -30.42 1.49 15.74
N ASP A 224 -31.29 1.21 16.71
CA ASP A 224 -32.43 2.07 17.02
C ASP A 224 -32.00 3.43 17.56
N ALA A 225 -30.90 3.48 18.34
CA ALA A 225 -30.34 4.74 18.83
C ALA A 225 -29.80 5.62 17.69
N ALA A 226 -29.02 5.03 16.77
CA ALA A 226 -28.50 5.73 15.59
C ALA A 226 -29.63 6.23 14.68
N LYS A 227 -30.66 5.41 14.45
CA LYS A 227 -31.83 5.81 13.65
C LYS A 227 -32.60 6.97 14.29
N LYS A 228 -32.83 6.90 15.61
CA LYS A 228 -33.64 7.87 16.34
C LYS A 228 -33.06 9.28 16.37
N VAL A 229 -31.73 9.43 16.38
CA VAL A 229 -31.11 10.77 16.35
C VAL A 229 -31.26 11.44 14.98
N VAL A 230 -31.27 10.66 13.90
CA VAL A 230 -31.55 11.15 12.54
C VAL A 230 -33.03 11.48 12.38
N GLU A 231 -33.94 10.60 12.80
CA GLU A 231 -35.40 10.84 12.75
C GLU A 231 -35.82 12.10 13.52
N LYS A 232 -35.06 12.47 14.56
CA LYS A 232 -35.30 13.67 15.37
C LYS A 232 -34.59 14.91 14.85
N ASN A 233 -33.89 14.84 13.72
CA ASN A 233 -33.07 15.92 13.17
C ASN A 233 -32.04 16.46 14.18
N ILE A 234 -31.50 15.58 15.04
CA ILE A 234 -30.39 15.94 15.95
C ILE A 234 -29.07 15.87 15.17
N LEU A 235 -28.96 14.88 14.29
CA LEU A 235 -27.86 14.71 13.33
C LEU A 235 -28.48 14.51 11.94
N ASP A 236 -27.79 14.99 10.91
CA ASP A 236 -28.19 14.83 9.51
C ASP A 236 -28.06 13.35 9.07
N SER A 237 -27.06 12.64 9.59
CA SER A 237 -26.87 11.21 9.34
C SER A 237 -26.11 10.49 10.46
N PHE A 238 -26.33 9.19 10.57
CA PHE A 238 -25.58 8.29 11.44
C PHE A 238 -25.34 6.95 10.73
N GLU A 239 -24.09 6.69 10.34
CA GLU A 239 -23.72 5.47 9.64
C GLU A 239 -23.12 4.43 10.59
N LEU A 240 -23.55 3.18 10.43
CA LEU A 240 -23.03 2.02 11.15
C LEU A 240 -22.30 1.10 10.17
N ILE A 241 -21.03 0.83 10.45
CA ILE A 241 -20.14 0.00 9.63
C ILE A 241 -19.59 -1.12 10.52
N ASP A 242 -20.13 -2.33 10.35
CA ASP A 242 -19.66 -3.53 11.04
C ASP A 242 -18.52 -4.20 10.26
N TYR A 243 -18.03 -5.33 10.77
CA TYR A 243 -16.92 -6.05 10.16
C TYR A 243 -17.14 -6.34 8.67
N GLN A 244 -18.32 -6.85 8.30
CA GLN A 244 -18.56 -7.27 6.91
C GLN A 244 -18.54 -6.06 5.99
N ARG A 245 -19.29 -5.00 6.36
CA ARG A 245 -19.33 -3.78 5.55
C ARG A 245 -17.95 -3.13 5.42
N PHE A 246 -17.15 -3.12 6.50
CA PHE A 246 -15.81 -2.57 6.45
C PHE A 246 -14.87 -3.37 5.54
N VAL A 247 -14.92 -4.71 5.62
CA VAL A 247 -14.14 -5.58 4.73
C VAL A 247 -14.56 -5.42 3.27
N ASP A 248 -15.86 -5.28 3.00
CA ASP A 248 -16.36 -5.02 1.65
C ASP A 248 -15.81 -3.70 1.11
N MET A 249 -15.83 -2.62 1.91
CA MET A 249 -15.21 -1.35 1.53
C MET A 249 -13.70 -1.47 1.26
N LEU A 250 -12.98 -2.18 2.14
CA LEU A 250 -11.54 -2.42 1.99
C LEU A 250 -11.23 -3.21 0.70
N SER A 251 -12.07 -4.19 0.35
CA SER A 251 -11.89 -5.03 -0.84
C SER A 251 -12.06 -4.30 -2.16
N LEU A 252 -12.76 -3.16 -2.14
CA LEU A 252 -12.96 -2.30 -3.31
C LEU A 252 -11.78 -1.35 -3.55
N GLN A 253 -10.86 -1.21 -2.59
CA GLN A 253 -9.63 -0.49 -2.83
C GLN A 253 -8.84 -1.20 -3.93
N ARG A 254 -8.36 -0.44 -4.91
CA ARG A 254 -7.55 -1.02 -5.99
C ARG A 254 -6.26 -1.56 -5.40
N GLU A 255 -6.01 -2.86 -5.60
CA GLU A 255 -4.73 -3.45 -5.29
C GLU A 255 -3.63 -2.68 -6.05
N SER A 256 -2.66 -2.15 -5.32
CA SER A 256 -1.36 -1.84 -5.89
C SER A 256 -0.32 -2.64 -5.12
N TYR A 257 0.32 -3.56 -5.83
CA TYR A 257 1.61 -4.06 -5.38
C TYR A 257 2.61 -2.90 -5.26
N PRO A 258 3.71 -3.09 -4.52
CA PRO A 258 4.73 -2.06 -4.38
C PRO A 258 5.21 -1.61 -5.77
N LYS A 259 5.29 -0.29 -5.93
CA LYS A 259 5.58 0.42 -7.20
C LYS A 259 6.87 1.24 -7.10
N GLU A 260 7.69 0.99 -6.09
CA GLU A 260 8.95 1.73 -5.86
C GLU A 260 9.90 1.59 -7.07
N TRP A 261 9.76 0.53 -7.86
CA TRP A 261 10.46 0.34 -9.12
C TRP A 261 10.09 1.35 -10.21
N GLU A 262 8.91 2.00 -10.15
CA GLU A 262 8.52 3.05 -11.12
C GLU A 262 9.51 4.23 -11.08
N GLY A 263 10.00 4.57 -9.88
CA GLY A 263 11.04 5.60 -9.71
C GLY A 263 12.44 5.18 -10.15
N LEU A 264 12.64 3.92 -10.55
CA LEU A 264 13.92 3.39 -11.02
C LEU A 264 14.03 3.34 -12.55
N LEU A 265 12.92 3.55 -13.27
CA LEU A 265 12.87 3.49 -14.72
C LEU A 265 13.77 4.57 -15.34
N ARG A 266 14.61 4.15 -16.31
CA ARG A 266 15.64 5.01 -16.91
C ARG A 266 15.31 5.44 -18.32
N ILE A 267 14.74 4.53 -19.10
CA ILE A 267 14.48 4.76 -20.51
C ILE A 267 13.17 5.54 -20.61
N LYS A 268 13.28 6.86 -20.75
CA LYS A 268 12.11 7.74 -20.92
C LYS A 268 11.52 7.61 -22.31
N ASP A 269 10.24 7.92 -22.46
CA ASP A 269 9.68 8.12 -23.78
C ASP A 269 10.39 9.34 -24.35
N ASN A 270 11.09 9.16 -25.46
CA ASN A 270 11.48 10.30 -26.28
C ASN A 270 10.17 10.86 -26.85
N GLU A 271 9.45 11.65 -26.06
CA GLU A 271 8.60 12.68 -26.65
C GLU A 271 9.55 13.50 -27.51
N ASN A 272 9.30 13.44 -28.82
CA ASN A 272 10.04 14.16 -29.83
C ASN A 272 10.22 15.62 -29.38
N ILE A 273 11.45 15.98 -29.01
CA ILE A 273 11.90 17.36 -29.12
C ILE A 273 12.10 17.57 -30.62
N ILE A 274 11.03 18.01 -31.30
CA ILE A 274 11.08 18.72 -32.59
C ILE A 274 10.45 20.09 -32.33
#